data_AF-A0A396PRC5-F1
#
_entry.id   AF-A0A396PRC5-F1
#
_cell.length_a   1.000
_cell.length_b   1.000
_cell.length_c   1.000
_cell.angle_alpha   90.00
_cell.angle_beta   90.00
_cell.angle_gamma   90.00
#
_symmetry.space_group_name_H-M   'P 1'
#
loop_
_entity.id
_entity.type
_entity.pdbx_description
1 polymer ?
#
loop_
_entity_poly.entity_id
_entity_poly.type
_entity_poly.pdbx_seq_one_letter_code
_entity_poly.pdbx_strand_id
1 'polypeptide(L)'
;MKYVIDSETYEKHIRDEVHLYGLLHQLAFLAGKVKDAEDMANLVETSKHYGEIAEEKFDDWLIPGRYLVFGDRSDLSELKAAELTPLTAVLKEHEAKVREKQRAAASNDPAYIISGSSFRMLVGDFFDLLAQYGFLRNRVLDVKTERQLARLQKNLSGEHPAIRRMYRRWGFAEDQVVTCYDILEATLRRAHLTPYDPEEAAEDGIGCAHCEDHSCEDDYD
;
A
#
# COMPACT_ATOMS: atom_id res chain seq x y z
N MET A 1 -21.20 -25.62 4.82
CA MET A 1 -19.99 -24.90 4.37
C MET A 1 -20.23 -23.41 4.56
N LYS A 2 -19.29 -22.66 5.14
CA LYS A 2 -19.46 -21.21 5.39
C LYS A 2 -18.82 -20.42 4.24
N TYR A 3 -19.46 -19.32 3.86
CA TYR A 3 -19.04 -18.45 2.78
C TYR A 3 -18.87 -17.02 3.30
N VAL A 4 -18.09 -16.22 2.58
CA VAL A 4 -17.87 -14.80 2.82
C VAL A 4 -18.16 -14.07 1.51
N ILE A 5 -18.80 -12.92 1.62
CA ILE A 5 -18.98 -11.96 0.55
C ILE A 5 -18.16 -10.72 0.87
N ASP A 6 -17.64 -10.07 -0.15
CA ASP A 6 -16.97 -8.78 -0.02
C ASP A 6 -17.97 -7.68 0.40
N SER A 7 -17.51 -6.72 1.23
CA SER A 7 -18.39 -5.69 1.81
C SER A 7 -18.93 -4.75 0.75
N GLU A 8 -18.09 -4.31 -0.19
CA GLU A 8 -18.49 -3.40 -1.27
C GLU A 8 -19.51 -4.07 -2.19
N THR A 9 -19.27 -5.35 -2.50
CA THR A 9 -20.19 -6.18 -3.27
C THR A 9 -21.56 -6.28 -2.56
N TYR A 10 -21.56 -6.61 -1.27
CA TYR A 10 -22.79 -6.68 -0.47
C TYR A 10 -23.54 -5.35 -0.41
N GLU A 11 -22.85 -4.24 -0.16
CA GLU A 11 -23.45 -2.91 -0.09
C GLU A 11 -24.06 -2.48 -1.43
N LYS A 12 -23.40 -2.82 -2.55
CA LYS A 12 -23.95 -2.60 -3.89
C LYS A 12 -25.28 -3.35 -4.07
N HIS A 13 -25.33 -4.64 -3.73
CA HIS A 13 -26.57 -5.42 -3.81
C HIS A 13 -27.70 -4.79 -2.99
N ILE A 14 -27.43 -4.41 -1.73
CA ILE A 14 -28.44 -3.78 -0.87
C ILE A 14 -28.95 -2.46 -1.46
N ARG A 15 -28.06 -1.62 -2.01
CA ARG A 15 -28.45 -0.33 -2.61
C ARG A 15 -29.36 -0.54 -3.82
N ASP A 16 -29.00 -1.48 -4.69
CA ASP A 16 -29.76 -1.77 -5.90
C ASP A 16 -31.11 -2.43 -5.55
N GLU A 17 -31.17 -3.34 -4.57
CA GLU A 17 -32.41 -3.93 -4.06
C GLU A 17 -33.37 -2.87 -3.50
N VAL A 18 -32.86 -1.95 -2.68
CA VAL A 18 -33.64 -0.84 -2.10
C VAL A 18 -34.15 0.07 -3.22
N HIS A 19 -33.34 0.33 -4.24
CA HIS A 19 -33.74 1.14 -5.39
C HIS A 19 -34.91 0.49 -6.15
N LEU A 20 -34.80 -0.79 -6.52
CA LEU A 20 -35.86 -1.51 -7.23
C LEU A 20 -37.14 -1.62 -6.40
N TYR A 21 -37.02 -1.86 -5.09
CA TYR A 21 -38.17 -1.84 -4.18
C TYR A 21 -38.86 -0.47 -4.15
N GLY A 22 -38.08 0.61 -4.14
CA GLY A 22 -38.59 1.98 -4.22
C GLY A 22 -39.39 2.25 -5.49
N LEU A 23 -38.88 1.81 -6.64
CA LEU A 23 -39.57 1.91 -7.95
C LEU A 23 -40.90 1.15 -7.94
N LEU A 24 -40.90 -0.09 -7.44
CA LEU A 24 -42.10 -0.90 -7.32
C LEU A 24 -43.16 -0.24 -6.41
N HIS A 25 -42.71 0.31 -5.27
CA HIS A 25 -43.60 1.01 -4.35
C HIS A 25 -44.21 2.27 -4.99
N GLN A 26 -43.43 3.03 -5.75
CA GLN A 26 -43.92 4.19 -6.51
C GLN A 26 -44.97 3.78 -7.55
N LEU A 27 -44.75 2.69 -8.30
CA LEU A 27 -45.73 2.18 -9.26
C LEU A 27 -47.03 1.76 -8.59
N ALA A 28 -46.95 1.04 -7.47
CA ALA A 28 -48.13 0.66 -6.71
C ALA A 28 -48.91 1.89 -6.21
N PHE A 29 -48.20 2.92 -5.76
CA PHE A 29 -48.81 4.19 -5.35
C PHE A 29 -49.51 4.89 -6.52
N LEU A 30 -48.84 5.05 -7.67
CA LEU A 30 -49.40 5.69 -8.86
C LEU A 30 -50.61 4.92 -9.39
N ALA A 31 -50.55 3.59 -9.42
CA ALA A 31 -51.68 2.74 -9.80
C ALA A 31 -52.91 2.95 -8.90
N GLY A 32 -52.71 3.19 -7.61
CA GLY A 32 -53.78 3.51 -6.67
C GLY A 32 -54.36 4.93 -6.79
N LYS A 33 -53.76 5.79 -7.62
CA LYS A 33 -54.17 7.21 -7.80
C LYS A 33 -54.80 7.51 -9.15
N VAL A 34 -54.85 6.55 -10.07
CA VAL A 34 -55.42 6.75 -11.41
C VAL A 34 -56.90 7.13 -11.35
N LYS A 35 -57.27 8.27 -11.96
CA LYS A 35 -58.66 8.74 -12.04
C LYS A 35 -59.17 8.84 -13.47
N ASP A 36 -58.28 9.05 -14.43
CA ASP A 36 -58.63 9.23 -15.83
C ASP A 36 -57.64 8.54 -16.79
N ALA A 37 -57.88 8.72 -18.09
CA ALA A 37 -57.07 8.11 -19.14
C ALA A 37 -55.66 8.72 -19.24
N GLU A 38 -55.48 9.97 -18.80
CA GLU A 38 -54.18 10.64 -18.81
C GLU A 38 -53.30 10.10 -17.68
N ASP A 39 -53.86 9.95 -16.48
CA ASP A 39 -53.20 9.27 -15.36
C ASP A 39 -52.77 7.84 -15.73
N MET A 40 -53.62 7.11 -16.45
CA MET A 40 -53.30 5.75 -16.92
C MET A 40 -52.16 5.76 -17.94
N ALA A 41 -52.13 6.74 -18.86
CA ALA A 41 -51.03 6.87 -19.81
C ALA A 41 -49.70 7.16 -19.12
N ASN A 42 -49.71 8.07 -18.14
CA ASN A 42 -48.53 8.41 -17.33
C ASN A 42 -48.02 7.21 -16.52
N LEU A 43 -48.93 6.39 -15.97
CA LEU A 43 -48.57 5.16 -15.27
C LEU A 43 -47.89 4.16 -16.22
N VAL A 44 -48.41 3.98 -17.43
CA VAL A 44 -47.82 3.06 -18.43
C VAL A 44 -46.43 3.53 -18.85
N GLU A 45 -46.25 4.84 -19.07
CA GLU A 45 -44.94 5.42 -19.38
C GLU A 45 -43.94 5.21 -18.24
N THR A 46 -44.34 5.53 -17.00
CA THR A 46 -43.50 5.34 -15.81
C THR A 46 -43.14 3.87 -15.60
N SER A 47 -44.09 2.96 -15.82
CA SER A 47 -43.86 1.51 -15.71
C SER A 47 -42.84 1.01 -16.73
N LYS A 48 -42.87 1.53 -17.96
CA LYS A 48 -41.86 1.18 -18.98
C LYS A 48 -40.48 1.66 -18.57
N HIS A 49 -40.38 2.92 -18.14
CA HIS A 49 -39.11 3.49 -17.73
C HIS A 49 -38.49 2.75 -16.53
N TYR A 50 -39.30 2.41 -15.52
CA TYR A 50 -38.81 1.62 -14.39
C TYR A 50 -38.47 0.17 -14.77
N GLY A 51 -39.16 -0.39 -15.76
CA GLY A 51 -38.81 -1.67 -16.36
C GLY A 51 -37.42 -1.64 -17.01
N GLU A 52 -37.09 -0.56 -17.71
CA GLU A 52 -35.74 -0.38 -18.30
C GLU A 52 -34.65 -0.32 -17.22
N ILE A 53 -34.90 0.42 -16.13
CA ILE A 53 -33.97 0.48 -14.99
C ILE A 53 -33.79 -0.91 -14.35
N ALA A 54 -34.88 -1.67 -14.20
CA ALA A 54 -34.79 -3.02 -13.67
C ALA A 54 -33.93 -3.92 -14.57
N GLU A 55 -34.14 -3.90 -15.89
CA GLU A 55 -33.34 -4.71 -16.83
C GLU A 55 -31.85 -4.37 -16.80
N GLU A 56 -31.49 -3.08 -16.72
CA GLU A 56 -30.08 -2.67 -16.56
C GLU A 56 -29.46 -3.29 -15.29
N LYS A 57 -30.19 -3.32 -14.18
CA LYS A 57 -29.73 -3.96 -12.94
C LYS A 57 -29.61 -5.47 -13.06
N PHE A 58 -30.56 -6.14 -13.72
CA PHE A 58 -30.50 -7.59 -13.95
C PHE A 58 -29.32 -8.00 -14.83
N ASP A 59 -29.01 -7.20 -15.85
CA ASP A 59 -27.83 -7.39 -16.71
C ASP A 59 -26.53 -7.17 -15.93
N ASP A 60 -26.44 -6.12 -15.10
CA ASP A 60 -25.28 -5.85 -14.24
C ASP A 60 -24.99 -6.98 -13.24
N TRP A 61 -26.04 -7.62 -12.73
CA TRP A 61 -25.94 -8.78 -11.83
C TRP A 61 -25.67 -10.10 -12.58
N LEU A 62 -25.64 -10.06 -13.92
CA LEU A 62 -25.41 -11.22 -14.78
C LEU A 62 -26.41 -12.37 -14.51
N ILE A 63 -27.65 -12.03 -14.14
CA ILE A 63 -28.67 -13.02 -13.82
C ILE A 63 -29.13 -13.70 -15.12
N PRO A 64 -29.01 -15.04 -15.24
CA PRO A 64 -29.49 -15.72 -16.43
C PRO A 64 -31.00 -15.54 -16.60
N GLY A 65 -31.46 -15.14 -17.78
CA GLY A 65 -32.91 -15.00 -18.04
C GLY A 65 -33.71 -16.28 -17.78
N ARG A 66 -33.10 -17.46 -17.95
CA ARG A 66 -33.71 -18.74 -17.56
C ARG A 66 -33.88 -18.88 -16.04
N TYR A 67 -32.98 -18.30 -15.24
CA TYR A 67 -33.11 -18.31 -13.79
C TYR A 67 -34.26 -17.42 -13.35
N LEU A 68 -34.43 -16.26 -13.99
CA LEU A 68 -35.55 -15.35 -13.73
C LEU A 68 -36.91 -16.03 -14.00
N VAL A 69 -37.01 -16.84 -15.05
CA VAL A 69 -38.27 -17.48 -15.46
C VAL A 69 -38.52 -18.83 -14.77
N PHE A 70 -37.48 -19.65 -14.60
CA PHE A 70 -37.61 -21.05 -14.17
C PHE A 70 -36.98 -21.35 -12.81
N GLY A 71 -36.14 -20.46 -12.27
CA GLY A 71 -35.50 -20.63 -10.96
C GLY A 71 -34.58 -21.85 -10.89
N ASP A 72 -33.84 -22.14 -11.97
CA ASP A 72 -32.96 -23.32 -12.03
C ASP A 72 -31.89 -23.29 -10.93
N ARG A 73 -31.72 -24.41 -10.25
CA ARG A 73 -30.73 -24.54 -9.17
C ARG A 73 -29.30 -24.49 -9.68
N SER A 74 -29.04 -24.85 -10.94
CA SER A 74 -27.71 -24.72 -11.52
C SER A 74 -27.29 -23.27 -11.66
N ASP A 75 -28.16 -22.41 -12.18
CA ASP A 75 -27.86 -20.99 -12.35
C ASP A 75 -27.61 -20.32 -10.97
N LEU A 76 -28.42 -20.67 -9.95
CA LEU A 76 -28.16 -20.21 -8.57
C LEU A 76 -26.80 -20.66 -8.04
N SER A 77 -26.35 -21.86 -8.41
CA SER A 77 -25.03 -22.35 -7.99
C SER A 77 -23.89 -21.61 -8.67
N GLU A 78 -24.08 -21.20 -9.92
CA GLU A 78 -23.12 -20.39 -10.69
C GLU A 78 -23.03 -18.97 -10.12
N LEU A 79 -24.17 -18.31 -9.84
CA LEU A 79 -24.21 -17.00 -9.19
C LEU A 79 -23.52 -17.02 -7.82
N LYS A 80 -23.81 -18.04 -7.01
CA LYS A 80 -23.12 -18.24 -5.72
C LYS A 80 -21.62 -18.43 -5.87
N ALA A 81 -21.17 -19.12 -6.91
CA ALA A 81 -19.73 -19.33 -7.13
C ALA A 81 -19.03 -18.05 -7.62
N ALA A 82 -19.75 -17.15 -8.29
CA ALA A 82 -19.22 -15.86 -8.74
C ALA A 82 -19.06 -14.85 -7.57
N GLU A 83 -20.03 -14.79 -6.66
CA GLU A 83 -20.05 -13.78 -5.59
C GLU A 83 -19.45 -14.28 -4.26
N LEU A 84 -19.58 -15.57 -3.96
CA LEU A 84 -19.23 -16.11 -2.64
C LEU A 84 -17.87 -16.79 -2.63
N THR A 85 -17.03 -16.33 -1.72
CA THR A 85 -15.75 -16.99 -1.46
C THR A 85 -15.90 -18.00 -0.30
N PRO A 86 -15.41 -19.24 -0.42
CA PRO A 86 -15.37 -20.17 0.69
C PRO A 86 -14.53 -19.63 1.85
N LEU A 87 -15.05 -19.64 3.07
CA LEU A 87 -14.33 -19.15 4.26
C LEU A 87 -12.97 -19.84 4.44
N THR A 88 -12.88 -21.12 4.06
CA THR A 88 -11.62 -21.89 4.12
C THR A 88 -10.53 -21.34 3.20
N ALA A 89 -10.88 -20.69 2.08
CA ALA A 89 -9.92 -20.07 1.20
C ALA A 89 -9.30 -18.82 1.85
N VAL A 90 -10.17 -17.97 2.43
CA VAL A 90 -9.75 -16.76 3.15
C VAL A 90 -8.85 -17.10 4.35
N LEU A 91 -9.21 -18.12 5.13
CA LEU A 91 -8.41 -18.56 6.27
C LEU A 91 -7.02 -19.08 5.86
N LYS A 92 -6.93 -19.83 4.75
CA LYS A 92 -5.64 -20.31 4.23
C LYS A 92 -4.72 -19.17 3.79
N GLU A 93 -5.28 -18.13 3.17
CA GLU A 93 -4.51 -16.95 2.77
C GLU A 93 -4.00 -16.19 4.01
N HIS A 94 -4.84 -16.03 5.02
CA HIS A 94 -4.44 -15.42 6.29
C HIS A 94 -3.33 -16.22 6.98
N GLU A 95 -3.45 -17.55 7.05
CA GLU A 95 -2.41 -18.44 7.58
C GLU A 95 -1.10 -18.38 6.77
N ALA A 96 -1.18 -18.17 5.45
CA ALA A 96 0.00 -17.98 4.60
C ALA A 96 0.71 -16.65 4.94
N LYS A 97 -0.03 -15.55 5.06
CA LYS A 97 0.50 -14.24 5.48
C LYS A 97 1.14 -14.30 6.86
N VAL A 98 0.53 -15.00 7.82
CA VAL A 98 1.11 -15.19 9.16
C VAL A 98 2.40 -16.01 9.11
N ARG A 99 2.44 -17.10 8.33
CA ARG A 99 3.67 -17.90 8.17
C ARG A 99 4.78 -17.15 7.48
N GLU A 100 4.46 -16.28 6.52
CA GLU A 100 5.43 -15.39 5.88
C GLU A 100 6.01 -14.37 6.87
N LYS A 101 5.15 -13.73 7.68
CA LYS A 101 5.58 -12.86 8.79
C LYS A 101 6.49 -13.61 9.78
N GLN A 102 6.14 -14.85 10.14
CA GLN A 102 6.96 -15.68 11.02
C GLN A 102 8.30 -16.07 10.39
N ARG A 103 8.35 -16.34 9.08
CA ARG A 103 9.60 -16.61 8.37
C ARG A 103 10.51 -15.38 8.33
N ALA A 104 9.95 -14.20 8.07
CA ALA A 104 10.69 -12.93 8.09
C ALA A 104 11.26 -12.63 9.49
N ALA A 105 10.50 -12.92 10.55
CA ALA A 105 10.99 -12.80 11.93
C ALA A 105 12.08 -13.83 12.27
N ALA A 106 11.98 -15.06 11.76
CA ALA A 106 12.93 -16.13 12.07
C ALA A 106 14.26 -16.05 11.29
N SER A 107 14.32 -15.31 10.19
CA SER A 107 15.56 -15.19 9.39
C SER A 107 16.60 -14.26 10.00
N ASN A 108 16.32 -13.57 11.12
CA ASN A 108 17.19 -12.52 11.69
C ASN A 108 17.67 -11.51 10.63
N ASP A 109 16.87 -11.28 9.60
CA ASP A 109 17.12 -10.27 8.57
C ASP A 109 16.19 -9.10 8.87
N PRO A 110 16.57 -8.20 9.81
CA PRO A 110 15.72 -7.09 10.18
C PRO A 110 15.43 -6.25 8.93
N ALA A 111 14.16 -6.16 8.58
CA ALA A 111 13.73 -5.18 7.59
C ALA A 111 14.06 -3.78 8.14
N TYR A 112 14.70 -2.96 7.30
CA TYR A 112 15.02 -1.58 7.63
C TYR A 112 14.28 -0.66 6.65
N ILE A 113 13.69 0.41 7.17
CA ILE A 113 13.19 1.52 6.38
C ILE A 113 14.33 2.52 6.21
N ILE A 114 14.59 2.94 4.97
CA ILE A 114 15.47 4.08 4.67
C ILE A 114 14.59 5.25 4.30
N SER A 115 14.57 6.30 5.13
CA SER A 115 13.83 7.52 4.81
C SER A 115 14.42 8.21 3.57
N GLY A 116 13.61 8.96 2.81
CA GLY A 116 14.07 9.64 1.60
C GLY A 116 15.19 10.67 1.86
N SER A 117 15.20 11.33 3.02
CA SER A 117 16.27 12.23 3.45
C SER A 117 17.54 11.45 3.83
N SER A 118 17.41 10.34 4.57
CA SER A 118 18.52 9.44 4.92
C SER A 118 19.17 8.84 3.67
N PHE A 119 18.37 8.45 2.66
CA PHE A 119 18.91 7.94 1.40
C PHE A 119 19.80 8.97 0.69
N ARG A 120 19.39 10.24 0.64
CA ARG A 120 20.21 11.31 0.03
C ARG A 120 21.53 11.50 0.78
N MET A 121 21.50 11.43 2.11
CA MET A 121 22.72 11.54 2.93
C MET A 121 23.66 10.35 2.71
N LEU A 122 23.11 9.13 2.70
CA LEU A 122 23.83 7.88 2.42
C LEU A 122 24.54 7.91 1.06
N VAL A 123 23.85 8.39 0.03
CA VAL A 123 24.43 8.53 -1.31
C VAL A 123 25.61 9.52 -1.30
N GLY A 124 25.46 10.66 -0.63
CA GLY A 124 26.56 11.64 -0.49
C GLY A 124 27.78 11.06 0.24
N ASP A 125 27.52 10.31 1.30
CA ASP A 125 28.53 9.57 2.06
C ASP A 125 29.29 8.58 1.16
N PHE A 126 28.60 7.79 0.32
CA PHE A 126 29.25 6.88 -0.63
C PHE A 126 30.12 7.60 -1.67
N PHE A 127 29.65 8.74 -2.20
CA PHE A 127 30.45 9.52 -3.14
C PHE A 127 31.71 10.11 -2.50
N ASP A 128 31.63 10.57 -1.25
CA ASP A 128 32.79 11.06 -0.49
C ASP A 128 33.85 9.96 -0.29
N LEU A 129 33.41 8.72 0.01
CA LEU A 129 34.30 7.54 0.10
C LEU A 129 34.93 7.20 -1.24
N LEU A 130 34.15 7.18 -2.31
CA LEU A 130 34.63 6.87 -3.66
C LEU A 130 35.68 7.89 -4.13
N ALA A 131 35.46 9.17 -3.86
CA ALA A 131 36.40 10.23 -4.18
C ALA A 131 37.73 10.06 -3.44
N GLN A 132 37.69 9.70 -2.15
CA GLN A 132 38.89 9.44 -1.36
C GLN A 132 39.63 8.19 -1.82
N TYR A 133 38.90 7.12 -2.16
CA TYR A 133 39.49 5.92 -2.76
C TYR A 133 40.18 6.24 -4.08
N GLY A 134 39.53 7.01 -4.96
CA GLY A 134 40.10 7.44 -6.24
C GLY A 134 41.37 8.29 -6.07
N PHE A 135 41.34 9.26 -5.16
CA PHE A 135 42.52 10.06 -4.80
C PHE A 135 43.67 9.18 -4.28
N LEU A 136 43.37 8.28 -3.35
CA LEU A 136 44.36 7.39 -2.76
C LEU A 136 44.98 6.48 -3.82
N ARG A 137 44.15 5.80 -4.61
CA ARG A 137 44.59 4.91 -5.69
C ARG A 137 45.55 5.61 -6.63
N ASN A 138 45.19 6.81 -7.11
CA ASN A 138 46.03 7.56 -8.03
C ASN A 138 47.35 7.99 -7.38
N ARG A 139 47.34 8.42 -6.11
CA ARG A 139 48.56 8.84 -5.41
C ARG A 139 49.47 7.69 -5.05
N VAL A 140 48.93 6.53 -4.65
CA VAL A 140 49.71 5.31 -4.35
C VAL A 140 50.48 4.85 -5.60
N LEU A 141 49.86 4.90 -6.77
CA LEU A 141 50.51 4.54 -8.04
C LEU A 141 51.69 5.46 -8.39
N ASP A 142 51.64 6.72 -7.96
CA ASP A 142 52.68 7.73 -8.20
C ASP A 142 53.83 7.70 -7.16
N VAL A 143 53.71 6.91 -6.08
CA VAL A 143 54.74 6.81 -5.04
C VAL A 143 55.92 6.01 -5.56
N LYS A 144 57.08 6.65 -5.66
CA LYS A 144 58.35 6.02 -6.06
C LYS A 144 59.40 6.01 -4.95
N THR A 145 59.15 6.73 -3.86
CA THR A 145 60.11 6.95 -2.76
C THR A 145 59.44 6.83 -1.40
N GLU A 146 60.18 6.38 -0.39
CA GLU A 146 59.68 6.29 0.99
C GLU A 146 59.24 7.64 1.55
N ARG A 147 59.88 8.74 1.14
CA ARG A 147 59.49 10.09 1.54
C ARG A 147 58.12 10.49 1.00
N GLN A 148 57.76 10.02 -0.20
CA GLN A 148 56.41 10.21 -0.76
C GLN A 148 55.39 9.35 -0.04
N LEU A 149 55.74 8.12 0.34
CA LEU A 149 54.89 7.24 1.15
C LEU A 149 54.59 7.85 2.52
N ALA A 150 55.61 8.33 3.23
CA ALA A 150 55.44 8.97 4.54
C ALA A 150 54.57 10.23 4.47
N ARG A 151 54.69 11.02 3.39
CA ARG A 151 53.81 12.18 3.14
C ARG A 151 52.38 11.75 2.86
N LEU A 152 52.18 10.68 2.10
CA LEU A 152 50.86 10.15 1.81
C LEU A 152 50.18 9.61 3.08
N GLN A 153 50.92 8.85 3.90
CA GLN A 153 50.45 8.38 5.21
C GLN A 153 50.08 9.53 6.14
N LYS A 154 50.88 10.61 6.17
CA LYS A 154 50.55 11.81 6.95
C LYS A 154 49.30 12.54 6.45
N ASN A 155 49.04 12.55 5.14
CA ASN A 155 47.83 13.15 4.57
C ASN A 155 46.58 12.31 4.82
N LEU A 156 46.74 11.02 5.11
CA LEU A 156 45.65 10.07 5.40
C LEU A 156 45.50 9.78 6.89
N SER A 157 46.41 10.30 7.72
CA SER A 157 46.32 10.12 9.16
C SER A 157 45.13 10.88 9.72
N GLY A 158 44.66 10.45 10.90
CA GLY A 158 43.66 11.17 11.69
C GLY A 158 44.10 12.57 12.11
N GLU A 159 45.30 13.04 11.76
CA GLU A 159 45.71 14.43 11.98
C GLU A 159 45.25 15.35 10.83
N HIS A 160 44.91 14.80 9.66
CA HIS A 160 44.48 15.60 8.52
C HIS A 160 43.04 16.10 8.69
N PRO A 161 42.77 17.43 8.57
CA PRO A 161 41.45 18.00 8.88
C PRO A 161 40.30 17.41 8.06
N ALA A 162 40.54 17.00 6.81
CA ALA A 162 39.51 16.37 5.98
C ALA A 162 39.16 14.97 6.47
N ILE A 163 40.15 14.18 6.91
CA ILE A 163 39.96 12.83 7.45
C ILE A 163 39.24 12.91 8.81
N ARG A 164 39.62 13.86 9.68
CA ARG A 164 38.91 14.13 10.95
C ARG A 164 37.45 14.53 10.75
N ARG A 165 37.14 15.31 9.71
CA ARG A 165 35.76 15.68 9.40
C ARG A 165 34.96 14.47 8.93
N MET A 166 35.56 13.62 8.09
CA MET A 166 34.94 12.37 7.68
C MET A 166 34.70 11.46 8.89
N TYR A 167 35.70 11.19 9.72
CA TYR A 167 35.55 10.28 10.86
C TYR A 167 34.47 10.74 11.83
N ARG A 168 34.38 12.04 12.10
CA ARG A 168 33.30 12.60 12.94
C ARG A 168 31.91 12.47 12.30
N ARG A 169 31.79 12.72 10.99
CA ARG A 169 30.52 12.58 10.27
C ARG A 169 30.03 11.13 10.24
N TRP A 170 30.97 10.19 10.15
CA TRP A 170 30.70 8.75 10.14
C TRP A 170 30.72 8.11 11.54
N GLY A 171 30.92 8.89 12.60
CA GLY A 171 30.94 8.38 13.98
C GLY A 171 32.04 7.35 14.26
N PHE A 172 33.12 7.31 13.48
CA PHE A 172 34.24 6.41 13.72
C PHE A 172 34.98 6.83 15.00
N ALA A 173 34.99 5.97 16.02
CA ALA A 173 35.72 6.20 17.25
C ALA A 173 37.21 5.86 17.04
N GLU A 174 38.12 6.75 17.47
CA GLU A 174 39.58 6.57 17.28
C GLU A 174 40.16 5.41 18.13
N ASP A 175 39.37 4.80 19.03
CA ASP A 175 39.80 3.82 20.05
C ASP A 175 39.29 2.38 19.83
N GLN A 176 38.53 2.10 18.76
CA GLN A 176 37.94 0.78 18.54
C GLN A 176 38.86 -0.17 17.75
N VAL A 177 39.19 -1.32 18.35
CA VAL A 177 39.96 -2.44 17.74
C VAL A 177 39.07 -3.32 16.86
N VAL A 178 38.06 -2.74 16.22
CA VAL A 178 37.09 -3.45 15.39
C VAL A 178 37.48 -3.29 13.92
N THR A 179 37.20 -4.29 13.08
CA THR A 179 37.52 -4.19 11.65
C THR A 179 36.77 -3.01 11.01
N CYS A 180 37.36 -2.37 10.00
CA CYS A 180 36.73 -1.23 9.34
C CYS A 180 35.34 -1.56 8.74
N TYR A 181 35.06 -2.83 8.47
CA TYR A 181 33.79 -3.29 7.94
C TYR A 181 32.67 -3.24 8.98
N ASP A 182 32.88 -3.81 10.17
CA ASP A 182 31.83 -3.88 11.20
C ASP A 182 31.48 -2.49 11.74
N ILE A 183 32.47 -1.60 11.82
CA ILE A 183 32.26 -0.20 12.22
C ILE A 183 31.43 0.53 11.17
N LEU A 184 31.75 0.35 9.88
CA LEU A 184 30.99 0.96 8.79
C LEU A 184 29.54 0.48 8.79
N GLU A 185 29.34 -0.83 8.93
CA GLU A 185 28.01 -1.43 8.98
C GLU A 185 27.19 -0.91 10.16
N ALA A 186 27.79 -0.84 11.36
CA ALA A 186 27.14 -0.30 12.55
C ALA A 186 26.78 1.19 12.39
N THR A 187 27.66 1.99 11.78
CA THR A 187 27.39 3.39 11.46
C THR A 187 26.22 3.52 10.50
N LEU A 188 26.19 2.74 9.41
CA LEU A 188 25.11 2.76 8.43
C LEU A 188 23.78 2.39 9.08
N ARG A 189 23.76 1.33 9.89
CA ARG A 189 22.59 0.89 10.66
C ARG A 189 22.10 1.97 11.63
N ARG A 190 23.00 2.73 12.26
CA ARG A 190 22.63 3.78 13.22
C ARG A 190 22.17 5.08 12.56
N ALA A 191 22.82 5.48 11.47
CA ALA A 191 22.65 6.80 10.88
C ALA A 191 21.56 6.84 9.80
N HIS A 192 21.39 5.74 9.06
CA HIS A 192 20.60 5.74 7.83
C HIS A 192 19.46 4.71 7.80
N LEU A 193 19.48 3.73 8.71
CA LEU A 193 18.49 2.65 8.76
C LEU A 193 17.59 2.79 9.99
N THR A 194 16.29 2.78 9.78
CA THR A 194 15.30 2.68 10.86
C THR A 194 14.79 1.25 10.91
N PRO A 195 14.82 0.54 12.06
CA PRO A 195 14.21 -0.77 12.17
C PRO A 195 12.73 -0.70 11.76
N TYR A 196 12.29 -1.61 10.91
CA TYR A 196 10.88 -1.72 10.54
C TYR A 196 10.10 -2.31 11.71
N ASP A 197 9.20 -1.52 12.30
CA ASP A 197 8.22 -1.98 13.28
C ASP A 197 6.85 -2.19 12.60
N PRO A 198 6.37 -3.44 12.47
CA PRO A 198 5.07 -3.73 11.86
C PRO A 198 3.87 -3.27 12.71
N GLU A 199 4.03 -2.95 13.99
CA GLU A 199 2.95 -2.47 14.86
C GLU A 199 2.69 -0.97 14.67
N GLU A 200 3.74 -0.13 14.55
CA GLU A 200 3.59 1.31 14.22
C GLU A 200 2.99 1.54 12.82
N ALA A 201 3.39 0.72 11.83
CA ALA A 201 2.92 0.86 10.46
C ALA A 201 1.43 0.49 10.25
N ALA A 202 0.79 -0.13 11.24
CA ALA A 202 -0.64 -0.46 11.22
C ALA A 202 -1.53 0.66 11.79
N GLU A 203 -0.99 1.56 12.61
CA GLU A 203 -1.73 2.70 13.18
C GLU A 203 -1.65 3.95 12.28
N ASP A 204 -0.56 4.12 11.54
CA ASP A 204 -0.44 5.18 10.53
C ASP A 204 -1.07 4.73 9.20
N GLY A 205 -2.42 4.66 9.19
CA GLY A 205 -3.16 4.85 7.95
C GLY A 205 -2.64 6.13 7.29
N ILE A 206 -2.35 6.07 5.98
CA ILE A 206 -1.74 7.14 5.17
C ILE A 206 -2.41 8.50 5.46
N GLY A 207 -1.90 9.18 6.49
CA GLY A 207 -2.29 10.50 6.91
C GLY A 207 -1.42 11.45 6.12
N CYS A 208 -2.02 12.12 5.15
CA CYS A 208 -1.38 13.19 4.39
C CYS A 208 -0.80 14.23 5.36
N ALA A 209 0.52 14.19 5.60
CA ALA A 209 1.25 15.12 6.46
C ALA A 209 1.38 16.54 5.84
N HIS A 210 0.46 16.92 4.95
CA HIS A 210 0.39 18.25 4.36
C HIS A 210 -1.02 18.87 4.38
N CYS A 211 -1.95 18.31 5.15
CA CYS A 211 -3.24 18.94 5.42
C CYS A 211 -3.22 19.68 6.77
N GLU A 212 -2.26 20.58 6.96
CA GLU A 212 -2.40 21.63 7.99
C GLU A 212 -3.20 22.78 7.36
N ASP A 213 -4.37 23.07 7.95
CA ASP A 213 -5.20 24.28 7.80
C ASP A 213 -6.16 24.43 6.60
N HIS A 214 -6.81 23.37 6.12
CA HIS A 214 -8.12 23.53 5.47
C HIS A 214 -9.18 22.62 6.09
N SER A 215 -10.05 23.25 6.87
CA SER A 215 -11.35 22.71 7.29
C SER A 215 -12.19 22.41 6.05
N CYS A 216 -12.34 21.13 5.71
CA CYS A 216 -13.43 20.65 4.88
C CYS A 216 -14.71 20.65 5.74
N GLU A 217 -15.30 21.83 5.89
CA GLU A 217 -16.73 21.94 6.19
C GLU A 217 -17.48 21.60 4.89
N ASP A 218 -18.00 20.38 4.82
CA ASP A 218 -18.96 20.00 3.80
C ASP A 218 -20.34 20.55 4.22
N ASP A 219 -20.69 21.70 3.66
CA ASP A 219 -22.07 22.18 3.56
C ASP A 219 -22.89 21.19 2.72
N TYR A 220 -23.88 20.54 3.32
CA TYR A 220 -25.00 19.93 2.61
C TYR A 220 -26.31 20.52 3.14
N ASP A 221 -26.99 21.24 2.24
CA ASP A 221 -28.43 21.57 2.29
C ASP A 221 -29.31 20.30 2.35
#